data_AF-A0A7V6XLN0-F1
#
_entry.id   AF-A0A7V6XLN0-F1
#
_cell.length_a   1.000
_cell.length_b   1.000
_cell.length_c   1.000
_cell.angle_alpha   90.00
_cell.angle_beta   90.00
_cell.angle_gamma   90.00
#
_symmetry.space_group_name_H-M   'P 1'
#
loop_
_entity.id
_entity.type
_entity.pdbx_description
1 polymer ?
#
loop_
_entity_poly.entity_id
_entity_poly.type
_entity_poly.pdbx_seq_one_letter_code
_entity_poly.pdbx_strand_id
1 'polypeptide(L)'
;MESDEYETEQVEAIEPNVVIPEIIRSVVKQGDEFPDVQKREEMAGKIAELGFSVTRYNQNMLNYEKVDEFLRNVADGIEGEVTVYTYPWIYVISETFSYKNGEMTCTLKHYTADEVREPITLKVDEFEYTERGNFIYRLEESGDEYRGFRVTPLSEKSRTYFQKYIMPGNIFMSGPVNINWNKDNFGDLNWDWIFEKLWEYENGTDMFNTEYYREARDNFHFDYVEIPREVVEELLQKYFYVPTDILRNIDEYNEEDKTYTFP
;
A
#
# COMPACT_ATOMS: atom_id res chain seq x y z
N MET A 1 32.38 -47.28 25.76
CA MET A 1 31.74 -45.97 26.01
C MET A 1 32.34 -45.04 25.00
N GLU A 2 31.74 -45.00 23.81
CA GLU A 2 32.03 -43.96 22.81
C GLU A 2 31.33 -42.70 23.28
N SER A 3 32.09 -41.61 23.37
CA SER A 3 31.60 -40.26 23.63
C SER A 3 31.22 -39.67 22.28
N ASP A 4 29.93 -39.58 22.01
CA ASP A 4 29.40 -38.80 20.90
C ASP A 4 29.61 -37.30 21.22
N GLU A 5 30.57 -36.69 20.56
CA GLU A 5 30.71 -35.24 20.50
C GLU A 5 29.58 -34.68 19.62
N TYR A 6 28.68 -33.92 20.24
CA TYR A 6 27.68 -33.14 19.52
C TYR A 6 28.39 -31.98 18.82
N GLU A 7 28.61 -32.10 17.52
CA GLU A 7 28.91 -30.96 16.65
C GLU A 7 27.72 -29.99 16.73
N THR A 8 27.95 -28.84 17.35
CA THR A 8 27.02 -27.72 17.30
C THR A 8 27.26 -27.02 15.97
N GLU A 9 26.37 -27.23 15.00
CA GLU A 9 26.35 -26.43 13.77
C GLU A 9 26.26 -24.95 14.16
N GLN A 10 27.32 -24.20 13.89
CA GLN A 10 27.29 -22.74 13.95
C GLN A 10 26.37 -22.26 12.83
N VAL A 11 25.16 -21.82 13.19
CA VAL A 11 24.28 -21.11 12.26
C VAL A 11 24.99 -19.80 11.92
N GLU A 12 25.42 -19.67 10.67
CA GLU A 12 26.08 -18.47 10.15
C GLU A 12 25.13 -17.27 10.32
N ALA A 13 25.62 -16.17 10.92
CA ALA A 13 24.80 -14.99 11.14
C ALA A 13 24.42 -14.37 9.78
N ILE A 14 23.12 -14.17 9.55
CA ILE A 14 22.61 -13.53 8.34
C ILE A 14 23.01 -12.05 8.37
N GLU A 15 23.77 -11.62 7.37
CA GLU A 15 24.23 -10.22 7.22
C GLU A 15 23.32 -9.44 6.24
N PRO A 16 22.40 -8.56 6.72
CA PRO A 16 21.43 -7.88 5.85
C PRO A 16 22.07 -7.07 4.72
N ASN A 17 23.27 -6.52 4.95
CA ASN A 17 23.98 -5.72 3.95
C ASN A 17 24.46 -6.55 2.74
N VAL A 18 24.49 -7.88 2.88
CA VAL A 18 24.88 -8.80 1.80
C VAL A 18 23.63 -9.42 1.18
N VAL A 19 22.76 -10.00 2.00
CA VAL A 19 21.63 -10.82 1.52
C VAL A 19 20.51 -9.98 0.90
N ILE A 20 20.24 -8.77 1.40
CA ILE A 20 19.14 -7.94 0.87
C ILE A 20 19.45 -7.48 -0.56
N PRO A 21 20.64 -6.93 -0.88
CA PRO A 21 21.02 -6.63 -2.26
C PRO A 21 20.98 -7.85 -3.20
N GLU A 22 21.37 -9.04 -2.72
CA GLU A 22 21.30 -10.28 -3.50
C GLU A 22 19.86 -10.69 -3.82
N ILE A 23 18.96 -10.58 -2.84
CA ILE A 23 17.53 -10.80 -3.07
C ILE A 23 17.02 -9.81 -4.12
N ILE A 24 17.36 -8.52 -4.01
CA ILE A 24 16.95 -7.50 -4.99
C ILE A 24 17.42 -7.88 -6.39
N ARG A 25 18.70 -8.26 -6.58
CA ARG A 25 19.22 -8.71 -7.89
C ARG A 25 18.54 -9.97 -8.42
N SER A 26 18.06 -10.84 -7.54
CA SER A 26 17.40 -12.09 -7.96
C SER A 26 15.99 -11.87 -8.49
N VAL A 27 15.31 -10.82 -8.02
CA VAL A 27 13.90 -10.54 -8.34
C VAL A 27 13.75 -9.41 -9.36
N VAL A 28 14.55 -8.35 -9.21
CA VAL A 28 14.52 -7.15 -10.05
C VAL A 28 15.60 -7.26 -11.11
N LYS A 29 15.21 -7.11 -12.38
CA LYS A 29 16.13 -7.11 -13.52
C LYS A 29 16.50 -5.69 -13.91
N GLN A 30 17.66 -5.55 -14.54
CA GLN A 30 18.09 -4.28 -15.12
C GLN A 30 17.04 -3.78 -16.13
N GLY A 31 16.51 -2.58 -15.91
CA GLY A 31 15.46 -1.97 -16.74
C GLY A 31 14.04 -2.15 -16.21
N ASP A 32 13.83 -2.88 -15.10
CA ASP A 32 12.55 -2.86 -14.40
C ASP A 32 12.35 -1.47 -13.75
N GLU A 33 11.28 -0.77 -14.13
CA GLU A 33 10.88 0.49 -13.48
C GLU A 33 9.98 0.23 -12.27
N PHE A 34 9.09 -0.76 -12.37
CA PHE A 34 8.18 -1.19 -11.32
C PHE A 34 8.05 -2.71 -11.27
N PRO A 35 8.24 -3.34 -10.11
CA PRO A 35 7.98 -4.76 -9.96
C PRO A 35 6.47 -4.99 -9.93
N ASP A 36 6.02 -5.97 -10.72
CA ASP A 36 4.65 -6.47 -10.68
C ASP A 36 4.33 -7.14 -9.32
N VAL A 37 3.06 -7.50 -9.13
CA VAL A 37 2.59 -8.12 -7.87
C VAL A 37 3.34 -9.41 -7.56
N GLN A 38 3.66 -10.22 -8.57
CA GLN A 38 4.35 -11.50 -8.37
C GLN A 38 5.78 -11.28 -7.88
N LYS A 39 6.52 -10.35 -8.49
CA LYS A 39 7.87 -9.96 -8.06
C LYS A 39 7.86 -9.37 -6.65
N ARG A 40 6.87 -8.53 -6.30
CA ARG A 40 6.74 -7.99 -4.94
C ARG A 40 6.51 -9.08 -3.89
N GLU A 41 5.67 -10.06 -4.18
CA GLU A 41 5.46 -11.20 -3.29
C GLU A 41 6.69 -12.10 -3.19
N GLU A 42 7.43 -12.30 -4.30
CA GLU A 42 8.69 -13.06 -4.29
C GLU A 42 9.75 -12.37 -3.43
N MET A 43 9.93 -11.05 -3.57
CA MET A 43 10.82 -10.24 -2.74
C MET A 43 10.50 -10.39 -1.25
N ALA A 44 9.22 -10.21 -0.89
CA ALA A 44 8.78 -10.34 0.49
C ALA A 44 8.96 -11.78 1.02
N GLY A 45 8.67 -12.79 0.20
CA GLY A 45 8.88 -14.19 0.55
C GLY A 45 10.34 -14.50 0.88
N LYS A 46 11.27 -14.10 0.01
CA LYS A 46 12.71 -14.31 0.21
C LYS A 46 13.23 -13.59 1.47
N ILE A 47 12.78 -12.37 1.74
CA ILE A 47 13.13 -11.64 2.97
C ILE A 47 12.57 -12.36 4.20
N ALA A 48 11.33 -12.86 4.13
CA ALA A 48 10.70 -13.58 5.22
C ALA A 48 11.34 -14.96 5.50
N GLU A 49 11.85 -15.65 4.48
CA GLU A 49 12.60 -16.91 4.63
C GLU A 49 13.87 -16.74 5.48
N LEU A 50 14.44 -15.54 5.52
CA LEU A 50 15.54 -15.18 6.41
C LEU A 50 15.11 -14.89 7.86
N GLY A 51 13.80 -15.00 8.16
CA GLY A 51 13.24 -14.74 9.49
C GLY A 51 12.97 -13.27 9.79
N PHE A 52 13.05 -12.40 8.79
CA PHE A 52 12.76 -10.97 8.92
C PHE A 52 11.27 -10.68 8.78
N SER A 53 10.78 -9.69 9.54
CA SER A 53 9.43 -9.16 9.41
C SER A 53 9.35 -8.28 8.17
N VAL A 54 8.36 -8.50 7.30
CA VAL A 54 8.26 -7.78 6.04
C VAL A 54 6.83 -7.43 5.68
N THR A 55 6.61 -6.16 5.38
CA THR A 55 5.31 -5.64 4.91
C THR A 55 5.02 -6.11 3.49
N ARG A 56 3.73 -6.21 3.15
CA ARG A 56 3.29 -6.60 1.81
C ARG A 56 2.11 -5.76 1.38
N TYR A 57 2.05 -5.46 0.08
CA TYR A 57 0.99 -4.62 -0.48
C TYR A 57 -0.36 -5.34 -0.44
N ASN A 58 -1.35 -4.77 0.28
CA ASN A 58 -2.69 -5.34 0.50
C ASN A 58 -2.72 -6.77 1.09
N GLN A 59 -1.60 -7.24 1.66
CA GLN A 59 -1.46 -8.57 2.27
C GLN A 59 -1.00 -8.45 3.73
N ASN A 60 -1.09 -9.55 4.48
CA ASN A 60 -0.61 -9.57 5.86
C ASN A 60 0.92 -9.45 5.87
N MET A 61 1.48 -8.75 6.86
CA MET A 61 2.91 -8.81 7.14
C MET A 61 3.34 -10.28 7.33
N LEU A 62 4.49 -10.65 6.79
CA LEU A 62 5.12 -11.93 7.08
C LEU A 62 6.00 -11.79 8.32
N ASN A 63 6.06 -12.85 9.14
CA ASN A 63 6.80 -12.88 10.41
C ASN A 63 6.45 -11.70 11.35
N TYR A 64 5.16 -11.42 11.50
CA TYR A 64 4.68 -10.25 12.26
C TYR A 64 4.80 -10.41 13.77
N GLU A 65 4.97 -11.63 14.27
CA GLU A 65 4.87 -11.99 15.69
C GLU A 65 5.87 -11.20 16.55
N LYS A 66 7.12 -11.06 16.08
CA LYS A 66 8.16 -10.29 16.76
C LYS A 66 7.83 -8.80 16.84
N VAL A 67 7.15 -8.26 15.82
CA VAL A 67 6.73 -6.86 15.78
C VAL A 67 5.55 -6.63 16.72
N ASP A 68 4.57 -7.54 16.72
CA ASP A 68 3.44 -7.47 17.66
C ASP A 68 3.92 -7.56 19.12
N GLU A 69 4.82 -8.50 19.42
CA GLU A 69 5.40 -8.66 20.76
C GLU A 69 6.17 -7.40 21.18
N PHE A 70 7.06 -6.88 20.33
CA PHE A 70 7.81 -5.65 20.60
C PHE A 70 6.86 -4.48 20.91
N LEU A 71 5.87 -4.22 20.07
CA LEU A 71 4.98 -3.08 20.24
C LEU A 71 4.07 -3.21 21.47
N ARG A 72 3.68 -4.43 21.86
CA ARG A 72 2.99 -4.69 23.14
C ARG A 72 3.91 -4.42 24.33
N ASN A 73 5.15 -4.89 24.26
CA ASN A 73 6.15 -4.67 25.30
C ASN A 73 6.45 -3.18 25.51
N VAL A 74 6.50 -2.39 24.43
CA VAL A 74 6.65 -0.93 24.49
C VAL A 74 5.52 -0.28 25.31
N ALA A 75 4.27 -0.75 25.16
CA ALA A 75 3.14 -0.24 25.95
C ALA A 75 3.30 -0.49 27.47
N ASP A 76 4.04 -1.55 27.83
CA ASP A 76 4.40 -1.89 29.21
C ASP A 76 5.73 -1.24 29.67
N GLY A 77 6.34 -0.38 28.84
CA GLY A 77 7.60 0.29 29.15
C GLY A 77 8.83 -0.60 29.04
N ILE A 78 8.73 -1.77 28.40
CA ILE A 78 9.82 -2.72 28.24
C ILE A 78 10.69 -2.29 27.07
N GLU A 79 11.99 -2.11 27.33
CA GLU A 79 12.98 -1.76 26.30
C GLU A 79 13.16 -2.89 25.30
N GLY A 80 13.45 -2.53 24.05
CA GLY A 80 13.69 -3.50 23.00
C GLY A 80 13.95 -2.87 21.65
N GLU A 81 14.10 -3.73 20.65
CA GLU A 81 14.26 -3.32 19.26
C GLU A 81 13.59 -4.33 18.33
N VAL A 82 13.04 -3.84 17.22
CA VAL A 82 12.56 -4.69 16.12
C VAL A 82 12.87 -4.05 14.78
N THR A 83 13.09 -4.87 13.75
CA THR A 83 13.29 -4.39 12.38
C THR A 83 12.17 -4.90 11.47
N VAL A 84 11.58 -3.98 10.71
CA VAL A 84 10.56 -4.27 9.70
C VAL A 84 11.10 -3.87 8.33
N TYR A 85 11.01 -4.79 7.36
CA TYR A 85 11.39 -4.52 5.99
C TYR A 85 10.16 -4.08 5.17
N THR A 86 10.36 -3.05 4.35
CA THR A 86 9.38 -2.53 3.42
C THR A 86 9.99 -2.48 2.02
N TYR A 87 9.15 -2.63 1.02
CA TYR A 87 9.56 -2.67 -0.38
C TYR A 87 8.59 -1.83 -1.20
N PRO A 88 8.77 -0.50 -1.21
CA PRO A 88 7.83 0.39 -1.87
C PRO A 88 7.98 0.35 -3.40
N TRP A 89 9.18 0.02 -3.92
CA TRP A 89 9.57 0.18 -5.32
C TRP A 89 10.56 -0.89 -5.79
N ILE A 90 11.68 -0.55 -6.44
CA ILE A 90 12.77 -1.45 -6.83
C ILE A 90 13.88 -1.55 -5.77
N TYR A 91 13.60 -1.04 -4.57
CA TYR A 91 14.53 -0.97 -3.46
C TYR A 91 13.84 -1.38 -2.17
N VAL A 92 14.61 -1.87 -1.21
CA VAL A 92 14.15 -2.28 0.11
C VAL A 92 14.55 -1.23 1.13
N ILE A 93 13.66 -0.95 2.09
CA ILE A 93 13.96 -0.15 3.27
C ILE A 93 13.83 -1.06 4.49
N SER A 94 14.77 -0.98 5.43
CA SER A 94 14.56 -1.48 6.79
C SER A 94 14.23 -0.32 7.71
N GLU A 95 13.21 -0.52 8.54
CA GLU A 95 12.80 0.37 9.62
C GLU A 95 13.07 -0.34 10.94
N THR A 96 14.16 0.04 11.61
CA THR A 96 14.54 -0.52 12.92
C THR A 96 14.05 0.40 14.02
N PHE A 97 13.01 -0.02 14.73
CA PHE A 97 12.43 0.69 15.87
C PHE A 97 13.13 0.27 17.15
N SER A 98 13.65 1.23 17.90
CA SER A 98 14.33 1.01 19.18
C SER A 98 13.66 1.84 20.27
N TYR A 99 13.20 1.17 21.32
CA TYR A 99 12.56 1.79 22.47
C TYR A 99 13.46 1.65 23.69
N LYS A 100 13.90 2.78 24.23
CA LYS A 100 14.85 2.83 25.36
C LYS A 100 14.60 4.06 26.21
N ASN A 101 14.67 3.91 27.54
CA ASN A 101 14.45 5.00 28.50
C ASN A 101 13.15 5.81 28.26
N GLY A 102 12.09 5.18 27.73
CA GLY A 102 10.82 5.85 27.44
C GLY A 102 10.76 6.60 26.11
N GLU A 103 11.81 6.52 25.28
CA GLU A 103 11.89 7.18 23.98
C GLU A 103 11.97 6.15 22.86
N MET A 104 11.30 6.43 21.74
CA MET A 104 11.32 5.60 20.53
C MET A 104 12.16 6.30 19.44
N THR A 105 13.03 5.53 18.78
CA THR A 105 13.76 5.96 17.59
C THR A 105 13.51 4.98 16.45
N CYS A 106 13.64 5.46 15.22
CA CYS A 106 13.53 4.66 14.01
C CYS A 106 14.79 4.86 13.17
N THR A 107 15.53 3.79 12.93
CA THR A 107 16.69 3.78 12.04
C THR A 107 16.27 3.26 10.67
N LEU A 108 16.34 4.13 9.68
CA LEU A 108 16.02 3.85 8.29
C LEU A 108 17.29 3.44 7.54
N LYS A 109 17.25 2.31 6.84
CA LYS A 109 18.35 1.90 5.95
C LYS A 109 17.83 1.49 4.59
N HIS A 110 18.48 1.98 3.54
CA HIS A 110 18.04 1.81 2.16
C HIS A 110 18.98 0.87 1.40
N TYR A 111 18.38 -0.08 0.70
CA TYR A 111 19.07 -1.12 -0.05
C TYR A 111 18.61 -1.11 -1.51
N THR A 112 19.56 -1.03 -2.43
CA THR A 112 19.36 -1.31 -3.86
C THR A 112 20.15 -2.56 -4.25
N ALA A 113 20.02 -2.98 -5.50
CA ALA A 113 20.85 -4.03 -6.07
C ALA A 113 22.37 -3.72 -5.98
N ASP A 114 22.74 -2.44 -6.04
CA ASP A 114 24.12 -2.00 -6.23
C ASP A 114 24.69 -1.26 -5.01
N GLU A 115 23.84 -0.73 -4.13
CA GLU A 115 24.22 0.15 -3.05
C GLU A 115 23.45 -0.18 -1.77
N VAL A 116 24.16 -0.15 -0.63
CA VAL A 116 23.56 -0.07 0.69
C VAL A 116 23.92 1.30 1.26
N ARG A 117 22.90 2.14 1.49
CA ARG A 117 23.12 3.49 2.00
C ARG A 117 23.40 3.46 3.51
N GLU A 118 24.08 4.50 3.97
CA GLU A 118 24.27 4.73 5.40
C GLU A 118 22.90 4.91 6.09
N PRO A 119 22.72 4.34 7.29
CA PRO A 119 21.47 4.44 8.01
C PRO A 119 21.26 5.86 8.55
N ILE A 120 19.99 6.27 8.62
CA ILE A 120 19.57 7.53 9.25
C ILE A 120 18.69 7.18 10.45
N THR A 121 19.08 7.61 11.64
CA THR A 121 18.28 7.43 12.86
C THR A 121 17.52 8.70 13.17
N LEU A 122 16.21 8.56 13.28
CA LEU A 122 15.29 9.65 13.58
C LEU A 122 14.54 9.35 14.87
N LYS A 123 14.20 10.39 15.63
CA LYS A 123 13.29 10.26 16.76
C LYS A 123 11.87 10.02 16.26
N VAL A 124 11.13 9.19 16.97
CA VAL A 124 9.69 9.01 16.81
C VAL A 124 9.00 9.88 17.86
N ASP A 125 8.41 10.99 17.43
CA ASP A 125 7.79 11.97 18.33
C ASP A 125 6.43 11.52 18.85
N GLU A 126 5.67 10.84 18.00
CA GLU A 126 4.38 10.26 18.35
C GLU A 126 4.28 8.87 17.76
N PHE A 127 3.69 7.95 18.53
CA PHE A 127 3.35 6.63 18.02
C PHE A 127 2.16 6.05 18.77
N GLU A 128 1.42 5.18 18.08
CA GLU A 128 0.30 4.43 18.60
C GLU A 128 0.33 3.01 18.04
N TYR A 129 0.24 2.01 18.92
CA TYR A 129 -0.10 0.65 18.52
C TYR A 129 -1.55 0.35 18.88
N THR A 130 -2.40 0.39 17.87
CA THR A 130 -3.86 0.24 18.06
C THR A 130 -4.24 -1.19 18.45
N GLU A 131 -5.35 -1.38 19.16
CA GLU A 131 -5.90 -2.72 19.47
C GLU A 131 -6.20 -3.54 18.20
N ARG A 132 -6.48 -2.85 17.09
CA ARG A 132 -6.69 -3.46 15.77
C ARG A 132 -5.39 -3.82 15.07
N GLY A 133 -4.24 -3.63 15.70
CA GLY A 133 -2.92 -4.05 15.22
C GLY A 133 -2.35 -3.21 14.09
N ASN A 134 -2.70 -1.93 14.01
CA ASN A 134 -1.98 -0.94 13.20
C ASN A 134 -0.97 -0.22 14.08
N PHE A 135 0.26 -0.12 13.61
CA PHE A 135 1.28 0.75 14.18
C PHE A 135 1.32 2.05 13.37
N ILE A 136 1.08 3.17 14.03
CA ILE A 136 1.03 4.51 13.45
C ILE A 136 2.09 5.33 14.18
N TYR A 137 2.92 6.06 13.46
CA TYR A 137 3.99 6.83 14.06
C TYR A 137 4.35 8.07 13.24
N ARG A 138 4.95 9.07 13.89
CA ARG A 138 5.41 10.32 13.29
C ARG A 138 6.89 10.51 13.60
N LEU A 139 7.68 10.76 12.57
CA LEU A 139 9.10 11.05 12.72
C LEU A 139 9.28 12.55 12.97
N GLU A 140 10.26 12.93 13.78
CA GLU A 140 10.50 14.35 14.12
C GLU A 140 10.70 15.25 12.87
N GLU A 141 11.29 14.69 11.80
CA GLU A 141 11.52 15.41 10.55
C GLU A 141 10.33 15.39 9.56
N SER A 142 9.24 14.66 9.84
CA SER A 142 8.12 14.48 8.90
C SER A 142 7.00 15.52 9.01
N GLY A 143 7.18 16.58 9.81
CA GLY A 143 6.14 17.61 9.99
C GLY A 143 4.85 17.00 10.53
N ASP A 144 3.72 17.21 9.85
CA ASP A 144 2.39 16.66 10.22
C ASP A 144 2.09 15.31 9.54
N GLU A 145 3.05 14.71 8.84
CA GLU A 145 2.86 13.45 8.12
C GLU A 145 3.04 12.25 9.08
N TYR A 146 1.99 11.45 9.22
CA TYR A 146 2.03 10.16 9.91
C TYR A 146 2.33 9.03 8.94
N ARG A 147 3.12 8.07 9.41
CA ARG A 147 3.40 6.80 8.74
C ARG A 147 2.72 5.67 9.50
N GLY A 148 2.56 4.54 8.85
CA GLY A 148 2.09 3.36 9.54
C GLY A 148 1.99 2.13 8.68
N PHE A 149 1.92 0.99 9.36
CA PHE A 149 1.67 -0.30 8.75
C PHE A 149 0.82 -1.17 9.67
N ARG A 150 0.15 -2.15 9.06
CA ARG A 150 -0.59 -3.16 9.80
C ARG A 150 0.35 -4.29 10.20
N VAL A 151 0.38 -4.61 11.49
CA VAL A 151 1.19 -5.67 12.09
C VAL A 151 0.41 -6.96 12.14
N THR A 152 -0.71 -7.00 12.87
CA THR A 152 -1.47 -8.25 13.01
C THR A 152 -2.31 -8.55 11.76
N PRO A 153 -2.47 -9.84 11.42
CA PRO A 153 -3.21 -10.22 10.24
C PRO A 153 -4.67 -9.77 10.30
N LEU A 154 -5.23 -9.40 9.15
CA LEU A 154 -6.67 -9.23 9.01
C LEU A 154 -7.37 -10.59 9.04
N SER A 155 -8.55 -10.63 9.64
CA SER A 155 -9.43 -11.80 9.53
C SER A 155 -9.81 -12.07 8.07
N GLU A 156 -10.05 -13.33 7.72
CA GLU A 156 -10.52 -13.72 6.39
C GLU A 156 -11.79 -12.95 6.01
N LYS A 157 -12.73 -12.80 6.94
CA LYS A 157 -13.95 -12.01 6.76
C LYS A 157 -13.67 -10.55 6.38
N SER A 158 -12.71 -9.91 7.06
CA SER A 158 -12.29 -8.54 6.73
C SER A 158 -11.68 -8.45 5.34
N ARG A 159 -10.89 -9.46 4.93
CA ARG A 159 -10.31 -9.53 3.58
C ARG A 159 -11.37 -9.70 2.50
N THR A 160 -12.33 -10.59 2.72
CA THR A 160 -13.48 -10.77 1.83
C THR A 160 -14.28 -9.48 1.69
N TYR A 161 -14.51 -8.75 2.79
CA TYR A 161 -15.23 -7.48 2.74
C TYR A 161 -14.44 -6.37 2.05
N PHE A 162 -13.13 -6.29 2.27
CA PHE A 162 -12.28 -5.35 1.55
C PHE A 162 -12.34 -5.60 0.04
N GLN A 163 -12.15 -6.84 -0.40
CA GLN A 163 -12.20 -7.21 -1.82
C GLN A 163 -13.58 -6.95 -2.45
N LYS A 164 -14.66 -7.17 -1.71
CA LYS A 164 -16.02 -7.04 -2.23
C LYS A 164 -16.55 -5.62 -2.21
N TYR A 165 -16.25 -4.83 -1.18
CA TYR A 165 -16.92 -3.56 -0.92
C TYR A 165 -16.02 -2.34 -0.99
N ILE A 166 -14.69 -2.51 -0.85
CA ILE A 166 -13.75 -1.40 -0.86
C ILE A 166 -12.98 -1.36 -2.17
N MET A 167 -12.34 -2.47 -2.53
CA MET A 167 -11.46 -2.59 -3.70
C MET A 167 -12.10 -2.12 -5.03
N PRO A 168 -13.39 -2.38 -5.34
CA PRO A 168 -13.99 -1.96 -6.62
C PRO A 168 -13.98 -0.45 -6.88
N GLY A 169 -14.02 0.37 -5.83
CA GLY A 169 -14.03 1.83 -5.91
C GLY A 169 -12.93 2.50 -5.09
N ASN A 170 -11.89 1.74 -4.72
CA ASN A 170 -10.83 2.26 -3.86
C ASN A 170 -9.89 3.17 -4.64
N ILE A 171 -9.79 4.43 -4.22
CA ILE A 171 -8.90 5.42 -4.81
C ILE A 171 -8.10 6.10 -3.71
N PHE A 172 -6.78 6.11 -3.86
CA PHE A 172 -5.85 6.43 -2.78
C PHE A 172 -5.91 7.87 -2.25
N MET A 173 -6.35 8.86 -3.04
CA MET A 173 -6.30 10.27 -2.61
C MET A 173 -7.66 10.94 -2.43
N SER A 174 -8.68 10.56 -3.21
CA SER A 174 -10.00 11.21 -3.23
C SER A 174 -11.15 10.20 -3.30
N GLY A 175 -10.88 8.96 -2.90
CA GLY A 175 -11.86 7.88 -2.92
C GLY A 175 -12.81 7.86 -1.72
N PRO A 176 -13.83 6.99 -1.75
CA PRO A 176 -14.86 6.84 -0.72
C PRO A 176 -14.36 6.50 0.69
N VAL A 177 -13.10 6.08 0.81
CA VAL A 177 -12.45 5.71 2.09
C VAL A 177 -11.75 6.90 2.75
N ASN A 178 -11.36 7.92 1.96
CA ASN A 178 -10.59 9.07 2.45
C ASN A 178 -11.45 10.34 2.61
N ILE A 179 -12.53 10.45 1.84
CA ILE A 179 -13.43 11.60 1.90
C ILE A 179 -14.54 11.34 2.92
N ASN A 180 -14.92 12.35 3.69
CA ASN A 180 -16.07 12.28 4.57
C ASN A 180 -17.35 12.56 3.77
N TRP A 181 -18.15 11.52 3.54
CA TRP A 181 -19.39 11.60 2.76
C TRP A 181 -20.49 10.76 3.40
N ASN A 182 -21.73 11.02 3.00
CA ASN A 182 -22.90 10.21 3.30
C ASN A 182 -23.95 10.37 2.18
N LYS A 183 -25.09 9.68 2.31
CA LYS A 183 -26.18 9.70 1.32
C LYS A 183 -26.79 11.10 1.04
N ASP A 184 -26.62 12.04 1.96
CA ASP A 184 -27.17 13.39 1.87
C ASP A 184 -26.09 14.42 1.48
N ASN A 185 -24.80 14.05 1.56
CA ASN A 185 -23.66 14.88 1.19
C ASN A 185 -22.51 14.02 0.67
N PHE A 186 -22.25 14.08 -0.63
CA PHE A 186 -21.19 13.31 -1.29
C PHE A 186 -19.79 13.92 -1.11
N GLY A 187 -19.65 15.04 -0.40
CA GLY A 187 -18.36 15.69 -0.15
C GLY A 187 -17.60 15.98 -1.46
N ASP A 188 -16.28 15.82 -1.41
CA ASP A 188 -15.38 16.01 -2.55
C ASP A 188 -15.01 14.66 -3.20
N LEU A 189 -15.97 13.73 -3.27
CA LEU A 189 -15.75 12.45 -3.98
C LEU A 189 -15.45 12.72 -5.46
N ASN A 190 -14.36 12.12 -5.95
CA ASN A 190 -13.95 12.28 -7.34
C ASN A 190 -14.66 11.25 -8.23
N TRP A 191 -15.75 11.67 -8.87
CA TRP A 191 -16.65 10.75 -9.60
C TRP A 191 -16.03 10.17 -10.87
N ASP A 192 -15.13 10.91 -11.52
CA ASP A 192 -14.28 10.45 -12.64
C ASP A 192 -13.44 9.21 -12.25
N TRP A 193 -12.67 9.29 -11.16
CA TRP A 193 -11.78 8.24 -10.68
C TRP A 193 -12.58 7.07 -10.10
N ILE A 194 -13.73 7.35 -9.47
CA ILE A 194 -14.66 6.32 -8.99
C ILE A 194 -15.22 5.55 -10.17
N PHE A 195 -15.66 6.25 -11.21
CA PHE A 195 -16.18 5.62 -12.41
C PHE A 195 -15.11 4.78 -13.12
N GLU A 196 -13.90 5.32 -13.32
CA GLU A 196 -12.78 4.59 -13.96
C GLU A 196 -12.49 3.27 -13.23
N LYS A 197 -12.40 3.29 -11.90
CA LYS A 197 -12.09 2.08 -11.11
C LYS A 197 -13.24 1.08 -11.11
N LEU A 198 -14.48 1.55 -11.05
CA LEU A 198 -15.65 0.68 -11.19
C LEU A 198 -15.74 0.09 -12.60
N TRP A 199 -15.36 0.85 -13.63
CA TRP A 199 -15.32 0.38 -15.00
C TRP A 199 -14.31 -0.75 -15.17
N GLU A 200 -13.07 -0.54 -14.70
CA GLU A 200 -12.03 -1.57 -14.69
C GLU A 200 -12.50 -2.81 -13.93
N TYR A 201 -13.15 -2.64 -12.78
CA TYR A 201 -13.65 -3.73 -11.98
C TYR A 201 -14.72 -4.56 -12.70
N GLU A 202 -15.68 -3.93 -13.38
CA GLU A 202 -16.77 -4.64 -14.05
C GLU A 202 -16.41 -5.22 -15.40
N ASN A 203 -15.55 -4.53 -16.15
CA ASN A 203 -15.22 -4.91 -17.52
C ASN A 203 -13.89 -5.67 -17.60
N GLY A 204 -13.07 -5.65 -16.56
CA GLY A 204 -11.74 -6.26 -16.54
C GLY A 204 -10.71 -5.56 -17.43
N THR A 205 -11.02 -4.36 -17.92
CA THR A 205 -10.17 -3.53 -18.79
C THR A 205 -10.46 -2.06 -18.53
N ASP A 206 -9.49 -1.19 -18.83
CA ASP A 206 -9.70 0.25 -18.79
C ASP A 206 -10.74 0.71 -19.84
N MET A 207 -11.24 1.92 -19.64
CA MET A 207 -12.24 2.57 -20.50
C MET A 207 -11.70 3.09 -21.84
N PHE A 208 -10.37 3.19 -22.00
CA PHE A 208 -9.73 3.60 -23.25
C PHE A 208 -9.72 2.47 -24.29
N ASN A 209 -9.87 1.23 -23.87
CA ASN A 209 -10.01 0.06 -24.74
C ASN A 209 -11.46 -0.20 -25.22
N THR A 210 -12.24 0.85 -25.44
CA THR A 210 -13.69 0.76 -25.74
C THR A 210 -14.07 1.57 -26.98
N GLU A 211 -15.31 1.40 -27.48
CA GLU A 211 -15.85 2.21 -28.58
C GLU A 211 -16.09 3.69 -28.21
N TYR A 212 -15.99 4.02 -26.92
CA TYR A 212 -16.16 5.37 -26.39
C TYR A 212 -14.87 6.20 -26.46
N TYR A 213 -13.74 5.56 -26.74
CA TYR A 213 -12.46 6.25 -26.91
C TYR A 213 -12.49 7.23 -28.09
N ARG A 214 -11.80 8.36 -27.91
CA ARG A 214 -11.61 9.42 -28.91
C ARG A 214 -10.16 9.86 -28.88
N GLU A 215 -9.49 9.73 -30.03
CA GLU A 215 -8.15 10.31 -30.22
C GLU A 215 -8.22 11.84 -30.18
N ALA A 216 -7.22 12.44 -29.56
CA ALA A 216 -7.02 13.88 -29.58
C ALA A 216 -7.01 14.41 -31.02
N ARG A 217 -7.73 15.51 -31.26
CA ARG A 217 -7.82 16.12 -32.59
C ARG A 217 -6.54 16.86 -33.00
N ASP A 218 -5.70 17.21 -32.03
CA ASP A 218 -4.41 17.87 -32.21
C ASP A 218 -3.52 17.70 -30.97
N ASN A 219 -2.28 18.17 -31.04
CA ASN A 219 -1.27 18.04 -29.98
C ASN A 219 -1.53 18.93 -28.73
N PHE A 220 -2.63 19.69 -28.69
CA PHE A 220 -3.02 20.51 -27.55
C PHE A 220 -4.16 19.90 -26.73
N HIS A 221 -4.72 18.77 -27.19
CA HIS A 221 -5.75 18.03 -26.50
C HIS A 221 -5.25 16.66 -26.08
N PHE A 222 -5.78 16.13 -24.99
CA PHE A 222 -5.56 14.75 -24.57
C PHE A 222 -6.60 13.85 -25.22
N ASP A 223 -6.25 12.57 -25.36
CA ASP A 223 -7.25 11.55 -25.65
C ASP A 223 -8.32 11.57 -24.55
N TYR A 224 -9.54 11.19 -24.89
CA TYR A 224 -10.64 11.19 -23.94
C TYR A 224 -11.61 10.06 -24.24
N VAL A 225 -12.48 9.78 -23.28
CA VAL A 225 -13.56 8.81 -23.43
C VAL A 225 -14.88 9.55 -23.29
N GLU A 226 -15.74 9.38 -24.30
CA GLU A 226 -17.08 10.00 -24.34
C GLU A 226 -18.13 8.91 -24.24
N ILE A 227 -18.76 8.81 -23.07
CA ILE A 227 -19.63 7.69 -22.71
C ILE A 227 -21.09 8.20 -22.59
N PRO A 228 -22.08 7.50 -23.17
CA PRO A 228 -23.49 7.83 -22.98
C PRO A 228 -23.85 7.88 -21.50
N ARG A 229 -24.65 8.87 -21.11
CA ARG A 229 -25.00 9.10 -19.70
C ARG A 229 -25.64 7.90 -19.03
N GLU A 230 -26.44 7.11 -19.76
CA GLU A 230 -27.11 5.94 -19.22
C GLU A 230 -26.08 4.90 -18.74
N VAL A 231 -24.97 4.72 -19.48
CA VAL A 231 -23.91 3.77 -19.11
C VAL A 231 -23.18 4.22 -17.84
N VAL A 232 -22.87 5.52 -17.74
CA VAL A 232 -22.19 6.09 -16.57
C VAL A 232 -23.09 6.06 -15.34
N GLU A 233 -24.33 6.54 -15.47
CA GLU A 233 -25.31 6.61 -14.40
C GLU A 233 -25.66 5.20 -13.89
N GLU A 234 -25.89 4.23 -14.78
CA GLU A 234 -26.19 2.85 -14.38
C GLU A 234 -25.03 2.21 -13.61
N LEU A 235 -23.78 2.42 -14.04
CA LEU A 235 -22.62 1.87 -13.33
C LEU A 235 -22.43 2.52 -11.96
N LEU A 236 -22.46 3.85 -11.88
CA LEU A 236 -22.30 4.56 -10.60
C LEU A 236 -23.45 4.21 -9.64
N GLN A 237 -24.69 4.17 -10.13
CA GLN A 237 -25.87 3.90 -9.30
C GLN A 237 -26.01 2.42 -8.89
N LYS A 238 -25.32 1.52 -9.57
CA LYS A 238 -25.18 0.12 -9.14
C LYS A 238 -24.40 0.01 -7.82
N TYR A 239 -23.44 0.90 -7.60
CA TYR A 239 -22.52 0.86 -6.45
C TYR A 239 -22.78 1.93 -5.39
N PHE A 240 -23.32 3.08 -5.79
CA PHE A 240 -23.61 4.22 -4.93
C PHE A 240 -25.08 4.59 -5.02
N TYR A 241 -25.71 4.89 -3.88
CA TYR A 241 -27.04 5.49 -3.85
C TYR A 241 -26.96 6.99 -4.18
N VAL A 242 -26.43 7.33 -5.35
CA VAL A 242 -26.23 8.70 -5.81
C VAL A 242 -27.39 9.15 -6.72
N PRO A 243 -28.06 10.27 -6.41
CA PRO A 243 -29.09 10.83 -7.28
C PRO A 243 -28.53 11.29 -8.63
N THR A 244 -29.32 11.12 -9.70
CA THR A 244 -28.92 11.49 -11.06
C THR A 244 -28.64 13.00 -11.21
N ASP A 245 -29.35 13.85 -10.47
CA ASP A 245 -29.11 15.30 -10.46
C ASP A 245 -27.74 15.68 -9.87
N ILE A 246 -27.20 14.88 -8.94
CA ILE A 246 -25.83 15.05 -8.45
C ILE A 246 -24.83 14.67 -9.54
N LEU A 247 -25.03 13.52 -10.20
CA LEU A 247 -24.14 13.07 -11.27
C LEU A 247 -24.14 14.04 -12.45
N ARG A 248 -25.29 14.60 -12.82
CA ARG A 248 -25.41 15.57 -13.93
C ARG A 248 -24.95 16.98 -13.58
N ASN A 249 -24.46 17.21 -12.37
CA ASN A 249 -23.93 18.49 -11.94
C ASN A 249 -22.39 18.47 -11.79
N ILE A 250 -21.74 17.38 -12.22
CA ILE A 250 -20.28 17.31 -12.31
C ILE A 250 -19.80 17.90 -13.64
N ASP A 251 -18.54 18.34 -13.69
CA ASP A 251 -17.97 19.04 -14.84
C ASP A 251 -17.86 18.15 -16.08
N GLU A 252 -17.80 16.83 -15.90
CA GLU A 252 -17.71 15.85 -16.97
C GLU A 252 -19.03 15.68 -17.75
N TYR A 253 -20.17 16.12 -17.22
CA TYR A 253 -21.47 15.91 -17.85
C TYR A 253 -21.82 16.99 -18.90
N ASN A 254 -22.14 16.54 -20.11
CA ASN A 254 -22.64 17.38 -21.19
C ASN A 254 -24.14 17.13 -21.44
N GLU A 255 -24.99 18.13 -21.16
CA GLU A 255 -26.45 18.04 -21.35
C GLU A 255 -26.87 18.05 -22.83
N GLU A 256 -26.12 18.70 -23.73
CA GLU A 256 -26.44 18.77 -25.16
C GLU A 256 -26.29 17.40 -25.82
N ASP A 257 -25.14 16.76 -25.57
CA ASP A 257 -24.78 15.47 -26.16
C ASP A 257 -25.28 14.28 -25.33
N LYS A 258 -25.68 14.52 -24.07
CA LYS A 258 -26.11 13.51 -23.09
C LYS A 258 -25.03 12.48 -22.82
N THR A 259 -23.79 12.94 -22.69
CA THR A 259 -22.60 12.14 -22.47
C THR A 259 -21.82 12.64 -21.25
N TYR A 260 -20.95 11.79 -20.73
CA TYR A 260 -19.86 12.21 -19.86
C TYR A 260 -18.54 12.13 -20.63
N THR A 261 -17.68 13.12 -20.42
CA THR A 261 -16.33 13.17 -21.01
C THR A 261 -15.29 13.03 -19.91
N PHE A 262 -14.50 11.97 -19.99
CA PHE A 262 -13.42 11.70 -19.05
C PHE A 262 -12.06 11.84 -19.76
N PRO A 263 -11.09 12.55 -19.18
CA PRO A 263 -9.73 12.68 -19.72
C PRO A 263 -8.90 11.39 -19.55
#